data_AF-A0A317KXU8-F1
#
_entry.id   AF-A0A317KXU8-F1
#
_cell.length_a   1.000
_cell.length_b   1.000
_cell.length_c   1.000
_cell.angle_alpha   90.00
_cell.angle_beta   90.00
_cell.angle_gamma   90.00
#
_symmetry.space_group_name_H-M   'P 1'
#
loop_
_entity.id
_entity.type
_entity.pdbx_description
1 polymer ?
#
loop_
_entity_poly.entity_id
_entity_poly.type
_entity_poly.pdbx_seq_one_letter_code
_entity_poly.pdbx_strand_id
1 'polypeptide(L)'
;MYFVDMNNLKAKLNYFDQTLAYVEGASFQSDLAKFGLERITQVLIESILDVGNMMIDGFLMRDPGSYVDIILILVDEKVIPNEELEAYQSLIHLRKMLVKEYDQVDHEEINTLLIAHLSIYKQFSTRIRTYLANEMGVANTFSTK
;
A
#
# COMPACT_ATOMS: atom_id res chain seq x y z
N MET A 1 -0.39 -10.94 -22.54
CA MET A 1 -1.26 -9.77 -22.34
C MET A 1 -1.45 -9.63 -20.84
N TYR A 2 -1.10 -8.47 -20.27
CA TYR A 2 -1.30 -8.19 -18.85
C TYR A 2 -2.81 -8.12 -18.57
N PHE A 3 -3.31 -8.90 -17.60
CA PHE A 3 -4.72 -8.92 -17.21
C PHE A 3 -4.87 -8.37 -15.80
N VAL A 4 -4.64 -7.06 -15.66
CA VAL A 4 -4.97 -6.35 -14.41
C VAL A 4 -6.46 -6.00 -14.45
N ASP A 5 -7.22 -6.37 -13.41
CA ASP A 5 -8.57 -5.82 -13.21
C ASP A 5 -8.46 -4.35 -12.81
N MET A 6 -8.47 -3.48 -13.82
CA MET A 6 -8.30 -2.03 -13.66
C MET A 6 -9.41 -1.38 -12.85
N ASN A 7 -10.62 -1.96 -12.83
CA ASN A 7 -11.74 -1.40 -12.07
C ASN A 7 -11.55 -1.68 -10.58
N ASN A 8 -11.24 -2.93 -10.24
CA ASN A 8 -10.93 -3.32 -8.87
C ASN A 8 -9.69 -2.57 -8.34
N LEU A 9 -8.64 -2.45 -9.14
CA LEU A 9 -7.41 -1.75 -8.76
C LEU A 9 -7.70 -0.28 -8.42
N LYS A 10 -8.44 0.42 -9.30
CA LYS A 10 -8.84 1.82 -9.06
C LYS A 10 -9.69 1.96 -7.81
N ALA A 11 -10.61 1.03 -7.56
CA ALA A 11 -11.44 1.05 -6.36
C ALA A 11 -10.59 0.93 -5.09
N LYS A 12 -9.62 0.00 -5.07
CA LYS A 12 -8.69 -0.17 -3.94
C LYS A 12 -7.79 1.05 -3.71
N LEU A 13 -7.21 1.61 -4.78
CA LEU A 13 -6.41 2.84 -4.67
C LEU A 13 -7.23 4.02 -4.12
N ASN A 14 -8.45 4.22 -4.63
CA ASN A 14 -9.32 5.27 -4.14
C ASN A 14 -9.69 5.08 -2.67
N TYR A 15 -9.94 3.84 -2.24
CA TYR A 15 -10.25 3.54 -0.85
C TYR A 15 -9.03 3.72 0.08
N PHE A 16 -7.83 3.37 -0.40
CA PHE A 16 -6.57 3.68 0.29
C PHE A 16 -6.41 5.19 0.50
N ASP A 17 -6.57 5.99 -0.57
CA ASP A 17 -6.42 7.45 -0.51
C ASP A 17 -7.43 8.09 0.47
N GLN A 18 -8.70 7.65 0.43
CA GLN A 18 -9.74 8.08 1.36
C GLN A 18 -9.43 7.70 2.81
N THR A 19 -8.89 6.50 3.02
CA THR A 19 -8.54 6.02 4.36
C THR A 19 -7.36 6.79 4.92
N LEU A 20 -6.33 7.04 4.10
CA LEU A 20 -5.13 7.78 4.51
C LEU A 20 -5.47 9.23 4.89
N ALA A 21 -6.47 9.83 4.26
CA ALA A 21 -6.94 11.17 4.59
C ALA A 21 -7.43 11.30 6.05
N TYR A 22 -7.90 10.21 6.68
CA TYR A 22 -8.27 10.24 8.10
C TYR A 22 -7.07 10.31 9.04
N VAL A 23 -5.85 10.00 8.58
CA VAL A 23 -4.63 10.19 9.37
C VAL A 23 -4.27 11.67 9.44
N GLU A 24 -4.61 12.44 8.41
CA GLU A 24 -4.28 13.86 8.30
C GLU A 24 -5.17 14.72 9.22
N GLY A 25 -4.57 15.29 10.26
CA GLY A 25 -5.26 16.21 11.17
C GLY A 25 -6.17 15.54 12.21
N ALA A 26 -6.22 14.22 12.25
CA ALA A 26 -6.93 13.50 13.30
C ALA A 26 -6.11 13.40 14.59
N SER A 27 -6.83 13.31 15.70
CA SER A 27 -6.28 13.08 17.03
C SER A 27 -6.94 11.84 17.64
N PHE A 28 -6.16 10.78 17.85
CA PHE A 28 -6.66 9.48 18.30
C PHE A 28 -6.55 9.29 19.82
N GLN A 29 -7.15 10.21 20.59
CA GLN A 29 -6.96 10.27 22.04
C GLN A 29 -7.98 9.43 22.82
N SER A 30 -9.22 9.34 22.35
CA SER A 30 -10.26 8.55 23.02
C SER A 30 -10.11 7.06 22.70
N ASP A 31 -10.61 6.19 23.58
CA ASP A 31 -10.55 4.74 23.37
C ASP A 31 -11.28 4.31 22.08
N LEU A 32 -12.36 4.98 21.71
CA LEU A 32 -13.02 4.73 20.42
C LEU A 32 -12.15 5.20 19.24
N ALA A 33 -11.48 6.34 19.36
CA ALA A 33 -10.61 6.85 18.31
C ALA A 33 -9.38 5.94 18.13
N LYS A 34 -8.89 5.32 19.20
CA LYS A 34 -7.83 4.30 19.18
C LYS A 34 -8.21 3.08 18.34
N PHE A 35 -9.41 2.52 18.53
CA PHE A 35 -9.92 1.49 17.61
C PHE A 35 -10.05 2.00 16.16
N GLY A 36 -10.37 3.28 15.97
CA GLY A 36 -10.33 3.92 14.66
C GLY A 36 -8.93 3.90 14.03
N LEU A 37 -7.89 4.26 14.80
CA LEU A 37 -6.49 4.22 14.37
C LEU A 37 -6.06 2.80 13.97
N GLU A 38 -6.39 1.81 14.80
CA GLU A 38 -6.14 0.40 14.48
C GLU A 38 -6.74 0.01 13.14
N ARG A 39 -8.04 0.31 12.94
CA ARG A 39 -8.76 -0.07 11.72
C ARG A 39 -8.25 0.66 10.49
N ILE A 40 -7.98 1.96 10.60
CA ILE A 40 -7.38 2.76 9.52
C ILE A 40 -6.06 2.12 9.09
N THR A 41 -5.16 1.85 10.05
CA THR A 41 -3.85 1.26 9.78
C THR A 41 -3.96 -0.11 9.12
N GLN A 42 -4.84 -0.97 9.63
CA GLN A 42 -5.10 -2.28 9.03
C GLN A 42 -5.59 -2.15 7.58
N VAL A 43 -6.53 -1.25 7.32
CA VAL A 43 -7.06 -1.02 5.96
C VAL A 43 -5.98 -0.52 5.01
N LEU A 44 -5.11 0.39 5.46
CA LEU A 44 -3.98 0.87 4.65
C LEU A 44 -3.04 -0.28 4.27
N ILE A 45 -2.68 -1.11 5.25
CA ILE A 45 -1.84 -2.31 5.05
C ILE A 45 -2.47 -3.26 4.03
N GLU A 46 -3.70 -3.71 4.27
CA GLU A 46 -4.35 -4.68 3.36
C GLU A 46 -4.56 -4.10 1.96
N SER A 47 -4.84 -2.80 1.85
CA SER A 47 -4.98 -2.15 0.54
C SER A 47 -3.66 -2.12 -0.24
N ILE A 48 -2.54 -1.86 0.43
CA ILE A 48 -1.20 -1.93 -0.19
C ILE A 48 -0.90 -3.35 -0.65
N LEU A 49 -1.16 -4.36 0.20
CA LEU A 49 -0.90 -5.76 -0.11
C LEU A 49 -1.76 -6.26 -1.27
N ASP A 50 -3.06 -5.93 -1.27
CA ASP A 50 -3.97 -6.31 -2.35
C ASP A 50 -3.55 -5.66 -3.68
N VAL A 51 -3.26 -4.36 -3.67
CA VAL A 51 -2.79 -3.65 -4.86
C VAL A 51 -1.46 -4.24 -5.35
N GLY A 52 -0.52 -4.53 -4.44
CA GLY A 52 0.76 -5.15 -4.78
C GLY A 52 0.58 -6.52 -5.44
N ASN A 53 -0.27 -7.39 -4.88
CA ASN A 53 -0.57 -8.69 -5.49
C ASN A 53 -1.22 -8.53 -6.88
N MET A 54 -2.16 -7.59 -7.04
CA MET A 54 -2.75 -7.32 -8.35
C MET A 54 -1.73 -6.85 -9.38
N MET A 55 -0.71 -6.10 -8.97
CA MET A 55 0.40 -5.69 -9.84
C MET A 55 1.29 -6.89 -10.19
N ILE A 56 1.64 -7.71 -9.21
CA ILE A 56 2.47 -8.91 -9.41
C ILE A 56 1.81 -9.86 -10.41
N ASP A 57 0.57 -10.24 -10.16
CA ASP A 57 -0.20 -11.14 -11.02
C ASP A 57 -0.42 -10.53 -12.40
N GLY A 58 -0.76 -9.24 -12.42
CA GLY A 58 -1.10 -8.52 -13.63
C GLY A 58 0.08 -8.32 -14.58
N PHE A 59 1.29 -8.16 -14.05
CA PHE A 59 2.53 -7.94 -14.80
C PHE A 59 3.47 -9.14 -14.87
N LEU A 60 3.04 -10.31 -14.36
CA LEU A 60 3.85 -11.54 -14.33
C LEU A 60 5.20 -11.33 -13.64
N MET A 61 5.20 -10.57 -12.53
CA MET A 61 6.37 -10.37 -11.68
C MET A 61 6.69 -11.68 -10.92
N ARG A 62 7.81 -11.72 -10.18
CA ARG A 62 8.14 -12.89 -9.34
C ARG A 62 7.11 -13.09 -8.23
N ASP A 63 6.85 -14.34 -7.83
CA ASP A 63 5.94 -14.66 -6.74
C ASP A 63 6.47 -14.18 -5.37
N PRO A 64 5.61 -13.62 -4.50
CA PRO A 64 6.00 -13.21 -3.15
C PRO A 64 6.06 -14.40 -2.18
N GLY A 65 7.15 -14.51 -1.42
CA GLY A 65 7.28 -15.45 -0.30
C GLY A 65 6.71 -14.94 1.03
N SER A 66 6.40 -13.64 1.13
CA SER A 66 5.83 -13.02 2.33
C SER A 66 5.16 -11.67 2.00
N TYR A 67 4.44 -11.07 2.96
CA TYR A 67 3.86 -9.73 2.78
C TYR A 67 4.91 -8.64 2.55
N VAL A 68 6.06 -8.73 3.22
CA VAL A 68 7.19 -7.80 2.99
C VAL A 68 7.77 -8.00 1.59
N ASP A 69 7.75 -9.24 1.09
CA ASP A 69 8.27 -9.56 -0.23
C ASP A 69 7.46 -8.92 -1.35
N ILE A 70 6.15 -8.70 -1.16
CA ILE A 70 5.32 -7.93 -2.10
C ILE A 70 5.91 -6.53 -2.32
N ILE A 71 6.32 -5.84 -1.26
CA ILE A 71 6.93 -4.51 -1.37
C ILE A 71 8.30 -4.58 -2.05
N LEU A 72 9.11 -5.58 -1.70
CA LEU A 72 10.41 -5.78 -2.33
C LEU A 72 10.27 -5.98 -3.84
N ILE A 73 9.29 -6.77 -4.29
CA ILE A 73 9.00 -6.97 -5.71
C ILE A 73 8.62 -5.65 -6.39
N LEU A 74 7.75 -4.85 -5.76
CA LEU A 74 7.39 -3.54 -6.32
C LEU A 74 8.59 -2.57 -6.41
N VAL A 75 9.58 -2.71 -5.52
CA VAL A 75 10.84 -1.95 -5.60
C VAL A 75 11.76 -2.49 -6.69
N ASP A 76 11.93 -3.82 -6.76
CA ASP A 76 12.73 -4.51 -7.79
C ASP A 76 12.25 -4.13 -9.20
N GLU A 77 10.93 -4.09 -9.39
CA GLU A 77 10.24 -3.72 -10.63
C GLU A 77 10.10 -2.20 -10.82
N LYS A 78 10.70 -1.39 -9.92
CA LYS A 78 10.75 0.08 -10.00
C LYS A 78 9.38 0.76 -9.97
N VAL A 79 8.37 0.10 -9.43
CA VAL A 79 7.06 0.69 -9.13
C VAL A 79 7.22 1.68 -7.97
N ILE A 80 7.93 1.24 -6.91
CA ILE A 80 8.22 2.02 -5.72
C ILE A 80 9.73 2.35 -5.71
N PRO A 81 10.15 3.60 -5.41
CA PRO A 81 11.55 3.93 -5.24
C PRO A 81 12.18 3.19 -4.05
N ASN A 82 13.43 2.73 -4.19
CA ASN A 82 14.13 2.03 -3.12
C ASN A 82 14.24 2.85 -1.82
N GLU A 83 14.38 4.17 -1.91
CA GLU A 83 14.37 5.07 -0.75
C GLU A 83 13.06 5.06 0.06
N GLU A 84 11.95 4.60 -0.52
CA GLU A 84 10.66 4.49 0.18
C GLU A 84 10.45 3.10 0.83
N LEU A 85 11.35 2.14 0.57
CA LEU A 85 11.20 0.74 0.99
C LEU A 85 10.96 0.59 2.50
N GLU A 86 11.78 1.25 3.31
CA GLU A 86 11.70 1.18 4.77
C GLU A 86 10.33 1.62 5.29
N ALA A 87 9.76 2.67 4.72
CA ALA A 87 8.46 3.21 5.11
C ALA A 87 7.32 2.21 4.88
N TYR A 88 7.34 1.49 3.76
CA TYR A 88 6.35 0.46 3.48
C TYR A 88 6.59 -0.79 4.33
N GLN A 89 7.84 -1.22 4.49
CA GLN A 89 8.17 -2.36 5.34
C GLN A 89 7.70 -2.13 6.77
N SER A 90 8.04 -0.99 7.38
CA SER A 90 7.67 -0.67 8.75
C SER A 90 6.14 -0.72 8.94
N LEU A 91 5.38 -0.15 8.00
CA LEU A 91 3.90 -0.23 8.02
C LEU A 91 3.39 -1.67 7.95
N ILE A 92 3.91 -2.51 7.04
CA ILE A 92 3.50 -3.92 6.92
C ILE A 92 3.83 -4.73 8.19
N HIS A 93 4.91 -4.40 8.91
CA HIS A 93 5.25 -5.08 10.15
C HIS A 93 4.20 -4.87 11.26
N LEU A 94 3.54 -3.71 11.31
CA LEU A 94 2.44 -3.43 12.25
C LEU A 94 1.26 -4.41 12.10
N ARG A 95 1.13 -5.06 10.94
CA ARG A 95 0.05 -6.01 10.66
C ARG A 95 -0.06 -7.10 11.72
N LYS A 96 1.09 -7.64 12.16
CA LYS A 96 1.11 -8.73 13.15
C LYS A 96 0.44 -8.29 14.45
N MET A 97 0.79 -7.09 14.92
CA MET A 97 0.19 -6.47 16.11
C MET A 97 -1.32 -6.29 15.94
N LEU A 98 -1.75 -5.75 14.79
CA LEU A 98 -3.16 -5.44 14.53
C LEU A 98 -4.07 -6.67 14.38
N VAL A 99 -3.55 -7.81 13.90
CA VAL A 99 -4.40 -8.96 13.53
C VAL A 99 -4.17 -10.22 14.36
N LYS A 100 -3.04 -10.32 15.08
CA LYS A 100 -2.71 -11.47 15.92
C LYS A 100 -2.49 -11.11 17.37
N GLU A 101 -1.81 -9.99 17.63
CA GLU A 101 -1.42 -9.54 18.98
C GLU A 101 -2.28 -8.33 19.38
N TYR A 102 -3.58 -8.39 19.06
CA TYR A 102 -4.54 -7.29 19.25
C TYR A 102 -4.79 -6.95 20.73
N ASP A 103 -4.33 -7.78 21.65
CA ASP A 103 -4.30 -7.53 23.09
C ASP A 103 -3.11 -6.67 23.53
N GLN A 104 -2.18 -6.36 22.63
CA GLN A 104 -0.91 -5.66 22.90
C GLN A 104 -0.67 -4.51 21.93
N VAL A 105 -1.73 -3.90 21.39
CA VAL A 105 -1.60 -2.80 20.42
C VAL A 105 -0.96 -1.56 21.02
N ASP A 106 0.22 -1.20 20.49
CA ASP A 106 0.88 0.07 20.75
C ASP A 106 0.35 1.15 19.78
N HIS A 107 -0.51 2.02 20.31
CA HIS A 107 -1.12 3.12 19.56
C HIS A 107 -0.15 4.27 19.29
N GLU A 108 0.86 4.46 20.15
CA GLU A 108 1.86 5.50 19.98
C GLU A 108 2.82 5.13 18.85
N GLU A 109 3.22 3.86 18.78
CA GLU A 109 4.01 3.30 17.67
C GLU A 109 3.28 3.49 16.33
N ILE A 110 2.02 3.06 16.24
CA ILE A 110 1.21 3.22 15.02
C ILE A 110 1.14 4.70 14.59
N ASN A 111 0.77 5.58 15.52
CA ASN A 111 0.57 6.99 15.21
C ASN A 111 1.88 7.67 14.77
N THR A 112 2.98 7.37 15.47
CA THR A 112 4.31 7.91 15.15
C THR A 112 4.76 7.46 13.75
N LEU A 113 4.61 6.18 13.43
CA LEU A 113 4.99 5.62 12.14
C LEU A 113 4.16 6.23 11.00
N LEU A 114 2.84 6.31 11.17
CA LEU A 114 1.95 6.88 10.16
C LEU A 114 2.27 8.35 9.89
N ILE A 115 2.52 9.15 10.92
CA ILE A 115 2.86 10.58 10.76
C ILE A 115 4.24 10.72 10.10
N ALA A 116 5.24 9.95 10.53
CA ALA A 116 6.60 10.03 10.01
C ALA A 116 6.69 9.77 8.50
N HIS A 117 5.83 8.87 7.98
CA HIS A 117 5.86 8.45 6.59
C HIS A 117 4.63 8.89 5.77
N LEU A 118 3.78 9.76 6.32
CA LEU A 118 2.53 10.19 5.68
C LEU A 118 2.73 10.72 4.26
N SER A 119 3.78 11.50 4.02
CA SER A 119 4.10 12.06 2.71
C SER A 119 4.46 10.99 1.68
N ILE A 120 5.11 9.90 2.10
CA ILE A 120 5.46 8.75 1.26
C ILE A 120 4.18 7.97 0.93
N TYR A 121 3.36 7.66 1.93
CA TYR A 121 2.10 6.92 1.70
C TYR A 121 1.15 7.67 0.77
N LYS A 122 1.13 9.01 0.81
CA LYS A 122 0.36 9.84 -0.14
C LYS A 122 0.80 9.66 -1.60
N GLN A 123 2.03 9.19 -1.86
CA GLN A 123 2.50 8.93 -3.21
C GLN A 123 2.11 7.55 -3.74
N PHE A 124 1.71 6.61 -2.89
CA PHE A 124 1.49 5.21 -3.27
C PHE A 124 0.59 5.08 -4.51
N SER A 125 -0.61 5.67 -4.49
CA SER A 125 -1.53 5.64 -5.62
C SER A 125 -0.97 6.27 -6.89
N THR A 126 -0.17 7.34 -6.75
CA THR A 126 0.51 8.00 -7.88
C THR A 126 1.58 7.09 -8.48
N ARG A 127 2.36 6.39 -7.65
CA ARG A 127 3.39 5.42 -8.08
C ARG A 127 2.76 4.32 -8.94
N ILE A 128 1.69 3.71 -8.43
CA ILE A 128 0.96 2.64 -9.11
C ILE A 128 0.39 3.13 -10.45
N ARG A 129 -0.30 4.28 -10.46
CA ARG A 129 -0.89 4.86 -11.68
C ARG A 129 0.17 5.22 -12.72
N THR A 130 1.33 5.71 -12.28
CA THR A 130 2.44 6.09 -13.17
C THR A 130 3.03 4.85 -13.85
N TYR A 131 3.28 3.78 -13.08
CA TYR A 131 3.78 2.52 -13.64
C TYR A 131 2.81 1.94 -14.67
N LEU A 132 1.52 1.88 -14.33
CA LEU A 132 0.46 1.41 -15.24
C LEU A 132 0.42 2.21 -16.56
N ALA A 133 0.54 3.54 -16.48
CA ALA A 133 0.52 4.39 -17.66
C ALA A 133 1.73 4.14 -18.58
N ASN A 134 2.91 3.93 -18.00
CA ASN A 134 4.13 3.64 -18.74
C ASN A 134 4.02 2.28 -19.44
N GLU A 135 3.66 1.21 -18.72
CA GLU A 135 3.59 -0.14 -19.30
C GLU A 135 2.47 -0.29 -20.34
N MET A 136 1.30 0.32 -20.12
CA MET A 136 0.22 0.31 -21.12
C MET A 136 0.55 1.18 -22.34
N GLY A 137 1.27 2.29 -22.14
CA GLY A 137 1.78 3.12 -23.23
C GLY A 137 2.72 2.32 -24.13
N VAL A 138 3.60 1.51 -23.54
CA VAL A 138 4.53 0.61 -24.25
C VAL A 138 3.77 -0.54 -24.95
N ALA A 139 2.77 -1.16 -24.32
CA ALA A 139 1.99 -2.22 -24.97
C ALA A 139 1.22 -1.73 -26.21
N ASN A 140 0.71 -0.50 -26.16
CA ASN A 140 0.00 0.10 -27.29
C ASN A 140 0.93 0.47 -28.46
N THR A 141 2.18 0.86 -28.20
CA THR A 141 3.14 1.17 -29.28
C THR A 141 3.58 -0.07 -30.07
N PHE A 142 3.63 -1.24 -29.43
CA PHE A 142 3.94 -2.51 -30.09
C PHE A 142 2.75 -3.21 -30.77
N SER A 143 1.51 -2.79 -30.48
CA SER A 143 0.29 -3.39 -31.06
C SER A 143 -0.16 -2.75 -32.39
N THR A 144 0.54 -1.72 -32.87
CA THR A 144 0.36 -1.17 -34.23
C THR A 144 1.26 -1.89 -35.22
N LYS A 145 0.78 -3.02 -35.77
CA LYS A 145 1.14 -3.54 -37.10
C LYS A 145 0.06 -4.46 -37.64
#